data_AF-A0A9E4TL00-F1
#
_entry.id   AF-A0A9E4TL00-F1
#
_cell.length_a   1.000
_cell.length_b   1.000
_cell.length_c   1.000
_cell.angle_alpha   90.00
_cell.angle_beta   90.00
_cell.angle_gamma   90.00
#
_symmetry.space_group_name_H-M   'P 1'
#
loop_
_entity.id
_entity.type
_entity.pdbx_description
1 polymer ?
#
loop_
_entity_poly.entity_id
_entity_poly.type
_entity_poly.pdbx_seq_one_letter_code
_entity_poly.pdbx_strand_id
1 'polypeptide(L)'
;PRHGEVIAIYSEVTTLGRQADNDVVVDEPPVSRRHSAIVATVNGYYIRDLGSTNGTFINRRRIFNDEFPLAHGDLVRMGGSDVTFMFQYSGAKTVRISKVDPPIDALIVDAKARQVFVRGERLDPPLPRKEFDLLQLLNSRRGEAVSRDDIAGHVWAERPDGDVGNHEIEQCVHRVRVRVEENTSMPQHLTTVRGFGYKLD
;
A
#
# COMPACT_ATOMS: atom_id res chain seq x y z
N PRO A 1 13.46 29.68 2.52
CA PRO A 1 14.14 29.27 1.27
C PRO A 1 14.10 30.35 0.18
N ARG A 2 15.16 30.43 -0.62
CA ARG A 2 15.23 31.31 -1.79
C ARG A 2 14.59 30.61 -3.01
N HIS A 3 14.07 31.40 -3.94
CA HIS A 3 13.54 30.86 -5.20
C HIS A 3 14.63 30.07 -5.94
N GLY A 4 14.33 28.82 -6.32
CA GLY A 4 15.28 27.93 -7.00
C GLY A 4 16.29 27.22 -6.10
N GLU A 5 16.19 27.37 -4.78
CA GLU A 5 17.00 26.62 -3.82
C GLU A 5 16.62 25.13 -3.82
N VAL A 6 17.61 24.26 -4.00
CA VAL A 6 17.44 22.81 -3.91
C VAL A 6 17.84 22.37 -2.51
N ILE A 7 16.90 21.75 -1.81
CA ILE A 7 17.13 21.22 -0.47
C ILE A 7 17.13 19.70 -0.56
N ALA A 8 18.27 19.11 -0.23
CA ALA A 8 18.42 17.67 -0.22
C ALA A 8 17.83 17.05 1.05
N ILE A 9 17.16 15.92 0.88
CA ILE A 9 16.55 15.13 1.95
C ILE A 9 17.54 14.03 2.32
N TYR A 10 18.17 14.14 3.49
CA TYR A 10 19.22 13.21 3.94
C TYR A 10 18.78 12.27 5.07
N SER A 11 17.68 12.59 5.75
CA SER A 11 17.16 11.87 6.91
C SER A 11 15.89 11.09 6.59
N GLU A 12 15.58 10.08 7.41
CA GLU A 12 14.32 9.34 7.35
C GLU A 12 13.11 10.26 7.55
N VAL A 13 13.27 11.33 8.34
CA VAL A 13 12.24 12.36 8.54
C VAL A 13 12.86 13.73 8.33
N THR A 14 12.32 14.48 7.37
CA THR A 14 12.66 15.88 7.10
C THR A 14 11.44 16.74 7.42
N THR A 15 11.56 17.58 8.43
CA THR A 15 10.51 18.47 8.91
C THR A 15 10.51 19.80 8.16
N LEU A 16 9.32 20.32 7.89
CA LEU A 16 9.13 21.61 7.22
C LEU A 16 8.22 22.49 8.06
N GLY A 17 8.63 23.74 8.26
CA GLY A 17 7.86 24.68 9.05
C GLY A 17 8.53 26.03 9.19
N ARG A 18 7.85 26.96 9.86
CA ARG A 18 8.35 28.32 10.06
C ARG A 18 9.41 28.44 11.16
N GLN A 19 9.41 27.53 12.15
CA GLN A 19 10.43 27.59 13.19
C GLN A 19 11.80 27.14 12.67
N ALA A 20 12.85 27.75 13.22
CA ALA A 20 14.23 27.51 12.83
C ALA A 20 14.77 26.11 13.21
N ASP A 21 14.01 25.34 13.99
CA ASP A 21 14.33 23.96 14.38
C ASP A 21 13.82 22.91 13.38
N ASN A 22 13.14 23.32 12.30
CA ASN A 22 12.80 22.43 11.20
C ASN A 22 14.00 22.26 10.25
N ASP A 23 14.10 21.08 9.65
CA ASP A 23 15.13 20.78 8.63
C ASP A 23 14.99 21.70 7.40
N VAL A 24 13.74 22.05 7.04
CA VAL A 24 13.43 23.05 6.03
C VAL A 24 12.64 24.20 6.64
N VAL A 25 13.31 25.34 6.75
CA VAL A 25 12.71 26.56 7.29
C VAL A 25 12.00 27.35 6.18
N VAL A 26 10.69 27.52 6.35
CA VAL A 26 9.85 28.36 5.50
C VAL A 26 9.25 29.47 6.34
N ASP A 27 9.98 30.59 6.38
CA ASP A 27 9.64 31.74 7.20
C ASP A 27 8.53 32.60 6.57
N GLU A 28 7.35 32.02 6.49
CA GLU A 28 6.16 32.65 5.92
C GLU A 28 5.01 32.62 6.95
N PRO A 29 4.34 33.76 7.25
CA PRO A 29 3.25 33.81 8.22
C PRO A 29 2.16 32.72 8.07
N PRO A 30 1.69 32.34 6.86
CA PRO A 30 0.69 31.28 6.70
C PRO A 30 1.22 29.85 6.97
N VAL A 31 2.53 29.68 7.18
CA VAL A 31 3.16 28.40 7.51
C VAL A 31 3.25 28.23 9.02
N SER A 32 2.60 27.18 9.52
CA SER A 32 2.70 26.73 10.91
C SER A 32 4.14 26.46 11.35
N ARG A 33 4.37 26.58 12.66
CA ARG A 33 5.68 26.42 13.31
C ARG A 33 6.37 25.09 12.95
N ARG A 34 5.65 23.98 13.11
CA ARG A 34 5.93 22.67 12.51
C ARG A 34 4.72 22.36 11.63
N HIS A 35 4.90 22.28 10.32
CA HIS A 35 3.79 22.29 9.38
C HIS A 35 3.55 20.94 8.76
N SER A 36 4.60 20.39 8.17
CA SER A 36 4.57 19.08 7.54
C SER A 36 5.89 18.37 7.75
N ALA A 37 5.94 17.08 7.44
CA ALA A 37 7.19 16.35 7.38
C ALA A 37 7.16 15.45 6.16
N ILE A 38 8.30 15.39 5.46
CA ILE A 38 8.57 14.36 4.48
C ILE A 38 9.20 13.18 5.22
N VAL A 39 8.66 11.99 5.00
CA VAL A 39 9.15 10.73 5.54
C VAL A 39 9.74 9.95 4.36
N ALA A 40 11.06 9.77 4.39
CA ALA A 40 11.77 8.91 3.48
C ALA A 40 11.73 7.49 4.03
N THR A 41 11.24 6.56 3.20
CA THR A 41 11.14 5.15 3.52
C THR A 41 11.84 4.36 2.43
N VAL A 42 12.04 3.06 2.64
CA VAL A 42 12.46 2.14 1.58
C VAL A 42 11.48 2.12 0.39
N ASN A 43 10.26 2.61 0.62
CA ASN A 43 9.09 2.60 -0.25
C ASN A 43 8.88 3.92 -1.03
N GLY A 44 9.85 4.83 -0.90
CA GLY A 44 9.79 6.18 -1.46
C GLY A 44 9.47 7.22 -0.40
N TYR A 45 8.92 8.34 -0.85
CA TYR A 45 8.75 9.53 -0.02
C TYR A 45 7.28 9.80 0.21
N TYR A 46 6.94 10.06 1.47
CA TYR A 46 5.60 10.45 1.88
C TYR A 46 5.66 11.83 2.53
N ILE A 47 4.58 12.57 2.49
CA ILE A 47 4.41 13.80 3.25
C ILE A 47 3.21 13.68 4.17
N ARG A 48 3.38 14.17 5.39
CA ARG A 48 2.34 14.26 6.41
C ARG A 48 2.13 15.69 6.82
N ASP A 49 0.88 16.07 7.00
CA ASP A 49 0.53 17.32 7.66
C ASP A 49 0.59 17.12 9.18
N LEU A 50 1.26 18.01 9.91
CA LEU A 50 1.46 17.89 11.36
C LEU A 50 0.40 18.65 12.17
N GLY A 51 -0.83 18.70 11.66
CA GLY A 51 -1.91 19.49 12.26
C GLY A 51 -1.75 20.99 11.95
N SER A 52 -1.34 21.32 10.74
CA SER A 52 -1.11 22.69 10.33
C SER A 52 -2.43 23.48 10.24
N THR A 53 -2.37 24.77 10.55
CA THR A 53 -3.56 25.65 10.58
C THR A 53 -4.18 25.79 9.20
N ASN A 54 -3.34 25.96 8.17
CA ASN A 54 -3.78 26.25 6.80
C ASN A 54 -3.73 25.03 5.87
N GLY A 55 -3.24 23.89 6.35
CA GLY A 55 -3.14 22.65 5.61
C GLY A 55 -1.96 22.58 4.65
N THR A 56 -1.58 21.35 4.31
CA THR A 56 -0.61 21.02 3.26
C THR A 56 -1.32 20.64 1.96
N PHE A 57 -0.79 21.07 0.82
CA PHE A 57 -1.38 20.83 -0.49
C PHE A 57 -0.37 20.18 -1.44
N ILE A 58 -0.83 19.21 -2.23
CA ILE A 58 -0.06 18.57 -3.31
C ILE A 58 -0.83 18.74 -4.61
N ASN A 59 -0.20 19.30 -5.64
CA ASN A 59 -0.84 19.55 -6.94
C ASN A 59 -2.20 20.27 -6.80
N ARG A 60 -2.24 21.29 -5.94
CA ARG A 60 -3.42 22.10 -5.56
C ARG A 60 -4.50 21.38 -4.74
N ARG A 61 -4.34 20.10 -4.42
CA ARG A 61 -5.28 19.34 -3.56
C ARG A 61 -4.78 19.32 -2.14
N ARG A 62 -5.65 19.62 -1.18
CA ARG A 62 -5.34 19.49 0.26
C ARG A 62 -5.25 18.01 0.63
N ILE A 63 -4.27 17.66 1.45
CA ILE A 63 -4.14 16.31 2.00
C ILE A 63 -4.85 16.21 3.36
N PHE A 64 -5.42 15.05 3.65
CA PHE A 64 -6.24 14.82 4.86
C PHE A 64 -5.91 13.49 5.58
N ASN A 65 -4.98 12.70 5.05
CA ASN A 65 -4.54 11.43 5.64
C ASN A 65 -3.20 11.60 6.33
N ASP A 66 -2.90 10.74 7.30
CA ASP A 66 -1.67 10.80 8.10
C ASP A 66 -0.40 10.74 7.25
N GLU A 67 -0.41 10.06 6.10
CA GLU A 67 0.69 10.02 5.13
C GLU A 67 0.16 10.08 3.69
N PHE A 68 0.77 10.90 2.85
CA PHE A 68 0.44 11.05 1.43
C PHE A 68 1.68 10.85 0.55
N PRO A 69 1.64 9.99 -0.48
CA PRO A 69 2.82 9.70 -1.30
C PRO A 69 3.25 10.92 -2.15
N LEU A 70 4.56 11.16 -2.22
CA LEU A 70 5.18 12.17 -3.08
C LEU A 70 5.80 11.51 -4.32
N ALA A 71 5.37 11.94 -5.50
CA ALA A 71 5.92 11.54 -6.78
C ALA A 71 6.86 12.61 -7.34
N HIS A 72 7.85 12.20 -8.13
CA HIS A 72 8.72 13.14 -8.85
C HIS A 72 7.89 14.14 -9.66
N GLY A 73 8.17 15.43 -9.47
CA GLY A 73 7.46 16.55 -10.08
C GLY A 73 6.28 17.08 -9.27
N ASP A 74 5.89 16.44 -8.16
CA ASP A 74 4.78 16.92 -7.34
C ASP A 74 5.06 18.29 -6.75
N LEU A 75 4.07 19.17 -6.83
CA LEU A 75 4.13 20.51 -6.27
C LEU A 75 3.52 20.53 -4.87
N VAL A 76 4.37 20.72 -3.87
CA VAL A 76 4.01 20.82 -2.45
C VAL A 76 3.90 22.29 -2.05
N ARG A 77 2.73 22.69 -1.57
CA ARG A 77 2.46 24.05 -1.08
C ARG A 77 2.00 23.98 0.37
N MET A 78 2.61 24.79 1.23
CA MET A 78 2.30 24.85 2.66
C MET A 78 1.39 26.04 2.97
N GLY A 79 0.21 25.75 3.52
CA GLY A 79 -0.81 26.75 3.83
C GLY A 79 -1.27 27.56 2.61
N GLY A 80 -1.60 28.83 2.86
CA GLY A 80 -1.89 29.83 1.82
C GLY A 80 -0.65 30.55 1.29
N SER A 81 0.56 30.05 1.52
CA SER A 81 1.79 30.71 1.05
C SER A 81 1.94 30.65 -0.48
N ASP A 82 2.67 31.62 -1.02
CA ASP A 82 3.15 31.61 -2.41
C ASP A 82 4.37 30.69 -2.60
N VAL A 83 4.87 30.09 -1.51
CA VAL A 83 6.02 29.18 -1.53
C VAL A 83 5.53 27.79 -1.92
N THR A 84 5.99 27.34 -3.10
CA THR A 84 5.75 25.99 -3.60
C THR A 84 7.09 25.29 -3.82
N PHE A 85 7.22 24.08 -3.30
CA PHE A 85 8.34 23.19 -3.55
C PHE A 85 7.95 22.20 -4.63
N MET A 86 8.89 21.89 -5.53
CA MET A 86 8.75 20.77 -6.44
C MET A 86 9.56 19.60 -5.88
N PHE A 87 8.90 18.48 -5.64
CA PHE A 87 9.59 17.28 -5.20
C PHE A 87 10.35 16.69 -6.38
N GLN A 88 11.67 16.53 -6.21
CA GLN A 88 12.53 15.91 -7.21
C GLN A 88 13.32 14.77 -6.58
N TYR A 89 13.25 13.61 -7.21
CA TYR A 89 14.07 12.45 -6.89
C TYR A 89 14.77 11.99 -8.18
N SER A 90 16.09 11.83 -8.13
CA SER A 90 16.93 11.37 -9.25
C SER A 90 17.31 9.89 -9.08
N GLY A 91 16.32 9.01 -9.00
CA GLY A 91 16.55 7.58 -9.15
C GLY A 91 15.91 7.07 -10.43
N ALA A 92 16.75 6.56 -11.33
CA ALA A 92 16.28 5.75 -12.43
C ALA A 92 15.69 4.45 -11.86
N LYS A 93 14.36 4.41 -11.69
CA LYS A 93 13.49 3.27 -12.03
C LYS A 93 12.03 3.67 -11.88
N THR A 94 11.32 3.62 -12.99
CA THR A 94 9.88 3.78 -13.11
C THR A 94 9.17 2.69 -12.32
N VAL A 95 8.49 3.02 -11.22
CA VAL A 95 7.29 2.27 -10.82
C VAL A 95 6.28 3.25 -10.23
N ARG A 96 5.11 3.36 -10.87
CA ARG A 96 3.89 3.77 -10.17
C ARG A 96 3.51 2.60 -9.27
N ILE A 97 3.70 2.70 -7.96
CA ILE A 97 3.09 1.75 -7.01
C ILE A 97 2.00 2.48 -6.24
N SER A 98 0.77 2.21 -6.66
CA SER A 98 -0.41 2.46 -5.83
C SER A 98 -0.47 1.35 -4.79
N LYS A 99 -0.74 1.70 -3.53
CA LYS A 99 -0.71 0.88 -2.30
C LYS A 99 0.68 0.71 -1.69
N VAL A 100 0.76 1.13 -0.42
CA VAL A 100 1.63 0.63 0.66
C VAL A 100 2.49 -0.52 0.18
N ASP A 101 3.80 -0.29 0.07
CA ASP A 101 4.73 -1.39 -0.17
C ASP A 101 4.48 -2.44 0.90
N PRO A 102 3.93 -3.59 0.49
CA PRO A 102 3.69 -4.64 1.43
C PRO A 102 5.08 -5.23 1.75
N PRO A 103 5.26 -5.88 2.91
CA PRO A 103 6.56 -6.37 3.35
C PRO A 103 7.32 -7.08 2.22
N ILE A 104 8.66 -7.12 2.25
CA ILE A 104 9.46 -7.85 1.23
C ILE A 104 9.01 -9.32 1.09
N ASP A 105 8.29 -9.85 2.08
CA ASP A 105 7.61 -11.16 2.06
C ASP A 105 6.14 -11.16 1.59
N ALA A 106 5.64 -10.07 1.01
CA ALA A 106 4.22 -9.91 0.80
C ALA A 106 3.67 -10.69 -0.38
N LEU A 107 2.52 -11.30 -0.14
CA LEU A 107 1.64 -11.82 -1.16
C LEU A 107 0.82 -10.67 -1.77
N ILE A 108 1.10 -10.34 -3.04
CA ILE A 108 0.37 -9.33 -3.82
C ILE A 108 -0.52 -10.05 -4.84
N VAL A 109 -1.80 -9.65 -4.90
CA VAL A 109 -2.76 -10.13 -5.90
C VAL A 109 -3.20 -8.96 -6.78
N ASP A 110 -2.75 -8.95 -8.04
CA ASP A 110 -3.22 -8.01 -9.05
C ASP A 110 -4.47 -8.58 -9.74
N ALA A 111 -5.63 -8.13 -9.27
CA ALA A 111 -6.93 -8.51 -9.82
C ALA A 111 -7.12 -8.09 -11.29
N LYS A 112 -6.50 -7.00 -11.74
CA LYS A 112 -6.66 -6.50 -13.12
C LYS A 112 -5.82 -7.31 -14.09
N ALA A 113 -4.56 -7.57 -13.73
CA ALA A 113 -3.66 -8.36 -14.56
C ALA A 113 -3.84 -9.88 -14.40
N ARG A 114 -4.65 -10.32 -13.42
CA ARG A 114 -4.77 -11.73 -13.00
C ARG A 114 -3.42 -12.35 -12.64
N GLN A 115 -2.63 -11.61 -11.87
CA GLN A 115 -1.28 -12.00 -11.48
C GLN A 115 -1.14 -12.04 -9.97
N VAL A 116 -0.27 -12.93 -9.51
CA VAL A 116 0.07 -13.07 -8.10
C VAL A 116 1.58 -12.97 -7.98
N PHE A 117 2.05 -12.18 -7.02
CA PHE A 117 3.47 -12.02 -6.70
C PHE A 117 3.70 -12.46 -5.26
N VAL A 118 4.80 -13.16 -5.04
CA VAL A 118 5.24 -13.61 -3.72
C VAL A 118 6.69 -13.19 -3.59
N ARG A 119 7.02 -12.46 -2.52
CA ARG A 119 8.37 -11.91 -2.34
C ARG A 119 8.86 -11.06 -3.52
N GLY A 120 7.94 -10.34 -4.17
CA GLY A 120 8.21 -9.53 -5.37
C GLY A 120 8.34 -10.33 -6.68
N GLU A 121 8.38 -11.66 -6.63
CA GLU A 121 8.48 -12.52 -7.82
C GLU A 121 7.09 -12.93 -8.32
N ARG A 122 6.87 -12.83 -9.64
CA ARG A 122 5.60 -13.25 -10.26
C ARG A 122 5.50 -14.77 -10.22
N LEU A 123 4.35 -15.30 -9.79
CA LEU A 123 4.09 -16.73 -9.91
C LEU A 123 4.07 -17.16 -11.37
N ASP A 124 4.97 -18.10 -11.68
CA ASP A 124 5.06 -18.79 -12.96
C ASP A 124 5.15 -20.31 -12.69
N PRO A 125 4.27 -21.17 -13.26
CA PRO A 125 3.08 -20.80 -14.02
C PRO A 125 2.06 -20.03 -13.16
N PRO A 126 1.18 -19.21 -13.78
CA PRO A 126 0.13 -18.49 -13.07
C PRO A 126 -0.83 -19.47 -12.39
N LEU A 127 -1.49 -19.02 -11.33
CA LEU A 127 -2.49 -19.83 -10.64
C LEU A 127 -3.66 -20.17 -11.58
N PRO A 128 -4.19 -21.41 -11.52
CA PRO A 128 -5.41 -21.74 -12.24
C PRO A 128 -6.59 -20.92 -11.72
N ARG A 129 -7.69 -20.92 -12.49
CA ARG A 129 -8.81 -19.98 -12.30
C ARG A 129 -9.38 -20.00 -10.89
N LYS A 130 -9.64 -21.19 -10.33
CA LYS A 130 -10.28 -21.36 -9.02
C LYS A 130 -9.37 -20.91 -7.87
N GLU A 131 -8.08 -21.22 -7.96
CA GLU A 131 -7.05 -20.81 -7.00
C GLU A 131 -6.85 -19.29 -7.01
N PHE A 132 -6.88 -18.68 -8.21
CA PHE A 132 -6.83 -17.23 -8.34
C PHE A 132 -8.09 -16.57 -7.79
N ASP A 133 -9.27 -17.07 -8.15
CA ASP A 133 -10.55 -16.51 -7.71
C ASP A 133 -10.70 -16.63 -6.17
N LEU A 134 -10.19 -17.72 -5.56
CA LEU A 134 -10.07 -17.85 -4.10
C LEU A 134 -9.18 -16.75 -3.50
N LEU A 135 -7.95 -16.60 -4.01
CA LEU A 135 -7.02 -15.57 -3.52
C LEU A 135 -7.57 -14.15 -3.73
N GLN A 136 -8.25 -13.91 -4.85
CA GLN A 136 -8.86 -12.62 -5.16
C GLN A 136 -9.96 -12.28 -4.15
N LEU A 137 -10.84 -13.23 -3.84
CA LEU A 137 -11.88 -13.07 -2.81
C LEU A 137 -11.25 -12.72 -1.46
N LEU A 138 -10.30 -13.53 -0.99
CA LEU A 138 -9.67 -13.32 0.30
C LEU A 138 -8.88 -12.01 0.36
N ASN A 139 -8.21 -11.61 -0.74
CA ASN A 139 -7.50 -10.34 -0.82
C ASN A 139 -8.44 -9.13 -0.86
N SER A 140 -9.67 -9.27 -1.35
CA SER A 140 -10.68 -8.20 -1.32
C SER A 140 -11.20 -7.94 0.10
N ARG A 141 -11.13 -8.94 0.98
CA ARG A 141 -11.47 -8.90 2.41
C ARG A 141 -10.24 -9.17 3.29
N ARG A 142 -9.07 -8.65 2.89
CA ARG A 142 -7.80 -8.92 3.59
C ARG A 142 -7.89 -8.49 5.05
N GLY A 143 -7.39 -9.34 5.95
CA GLY A 143 -7.51 -9.17 7.41
C GLY A 143 -8.81 -9.72 8.00
N GLU A 144 -9.82 -10.02 7.18
CA GLU A 144 -11.09 -10.60 7.60
C GLU A 144 -11.19 -12.06 7.19
N ALA A 145 -11.84 -12.86 8.04
CA ALA A 145 -12.11 -14.25 7.72
C ALA A 145 -13.29 -14.34 6.74
N VAL A 146 -13.17 -15.19 5.73
CA VAL A 146 -14.24 -15.53 4.79
C VAL A 146 -14.74 -16.95 5.07
N SER A 147 -16.06 -17.13 5.14
CA SER A 147 -16.69 -18.41 5.44
C SER A 147 -16.49 -19.42 4.32
N ARG A 148 -16.60 -20.71 4.63
CA ARG A 148 -16.57 -21.77 3.60
C ARG A 148 -17.70 -21.61 2.58
N ASP A 149 -18.88 -21.19 3.01
CA ASP A 149 -20.03 -21.00 2.13
C ASP A 149 -19.82 -19.83 1.16
N ASP A 150 -19.28 -18.70 1.65
CA ASP A 150 -18.93 -17.55 0.80
C ASP A 150 -17.84 -17.93 -0.22
N ILE A 151 -16.85 -18.72 0.21
CA ILE A 151 -15.79 -19.23 -0.67
C ILE A 151 -16.38 -20.16 -1.73
N ALA A 152 -17.25 -21.10 -1.34
CA ALA A 152 -17.93 -22.01 -2.25
C ALA A 152 -18.73 -21.24 -3.31
N GLY A 153 -19.59 -20.31 -2.87
CA GLY A 153 -20.44 -19.52 -3.77
C GLY A 153 -19.66 -18.60 -4.72
N HIS A 154 -18.47 -18.15 -4.33
CA HIS A 154 -17.63 -17.31 -5.19
C HIS A 154 -16.76 -18.11 -6.17
N VAL A 155 -16.05 -19.13 -5.67
CA VAL A 155 -15.04 -19.88 -6.44
C VAL A 155 -15.68 -20.95 -7.34
N TRP A 156 -16.85 -21.43 -6.97
CA TRP A 156 -17.67 -22.35 -7.76
C TRP A 156 -19.03 -21.72 -8.10
N ALA A 157 -19.04 -20.44 -8.50
CA ALA A 157 -20.27 -19.73 -8.88
C ALA A 157 -21.06 -20.42 -10.01
N GLU A 158 -20.43 -21.30 -10.79
CA GLU A 158 -21.08 -22.14 -11.79
C GLU A 158 -21.92 -23.29 -11.20
N ARG A 159 -21.84 -23.53 -9.88
CA ARG A 159 -22.57 -24.58 -9.15
C ARG A 159 -23.41 -23.97 -8.00
N PRO A 160 -24.41 -23.12 -8.29
CA PRO A 160 -25.17 -22.43 -7.25
C PRO A 160 -25.98 -23.37 -6.34
N ASP A 161 -26.44 -24.51 -6.87
CA ASP A 161 -27.15 -25.55 -6.11
C ASP A 161 -26.24 -26.74 -5.73
N GLY A 162 -24.94 -26.64 -6.03
CA GLY A 162 -23.99 -27.73 -5.86
C GLY A 162 -23.48 -27.83 -4.44
N ASP A 163 -23.44 -29.05 -3.91
CA ASP A 163 -22.80 -29.37 -2.63
C ASP A 163 -21.28 -29.32 -2.78
N VAL A 164 -20.70 -28.11 -2.77
CA VAL A 164 -19.24 -27.93 -2.73
C VAL A 164 -18.77 -28.33 -1.35
N GLY A 165 -18.26 -29.56 -1.24
CA GLY A 165 -17.84 -30.10 0.04
C GLY A 165 -16.63 -29.35 0.60
N ASN A 166 -16.51 -29.32 1.93
CA ASN A 166 -15.36 -28.76 2.64
C ASN A 166 -14.01 -29.27 2.10
N HIS A 167 -13.97 -30.53 1.65
CA HIS A 167 -12.78 -31.12 1.07
C HIS A 167 -12.33 -30.42 -0.23
N GLU A 168 -13.25 -30.01 -1.11
CA GLU A 168 -12.90 -29.29 -2.35
C GLU A 168 -12.28 -27.92 -2.04
N ILE A 169 -12.82 -27.23 -1.03
CA ILE A 169 -12.29 -25.95 -0.53
C ILE A 169 -10.90 -26.16 0.06
N GLU A 170 -10.72 -27.17 0.91
CA GLU A 170 -9.44 -27.52 1.52
C GLU A 170 -8.37 -27.84 0.48
N GLN A 171 -8.72 -28.61 -0.57
CA GLN A 171 -7.82 -28.91 -1.67
C GLN A 171 -7.43 -27.66 -2.46
N CYS A 172 -8.37 -26.75 -2.70
CA CYS A 172 -8.08 -25.46 -3.35
C CYS A 172 -7.13 -24.61 -2.51
N VAL A 173 -7.42 -24.47 -1.21
CA VAL A 173 -6.55 -23.76 -0.26
C VAL A 173 -5.16 -24.38 -0.19
N HIS A 174 -5.06 -25.71 -0.14
CA HIS A 174 -3.78 -26.40 -0.12
C HIS A 174 -2.95 -26.09 -1.37
N ARG A 175 -3.55 -26.16 -2.57
CA ARG A 175 -2.85 -25.82 -3.82
C ARG A 175 -2.40 -24.36 -3.87
N VAL A 176 -3.19 -23.43 -3.32
CA VAL A 176 -2.76 -22.05 -3.15
C VAL A 176 -1.56 -21.96 -2.21
N ARG A 177 -1.62 -22.58 -1.03
CA ARG A 177 -0.51 -22.56 -0.05
C ARG A 177 0.79 -23.10 -0.62
N VAL A 178 0.75 -24.21 -1.36
CA VAL A 178 1.93 -24.77 -2.05
C VAL A 178 2.61 -23.75 -2.96
N ARG A 179 1.86 -22.77 -3.48
CA ARG A 179 2.38 -21.75 -4.39
C ARG A 179 2.79 -20.46 -3.68
N VAL A 180 2.17 -20.13 -2.55
CA VAL A 180 2.35 -18.81 -1.90
C VAL A 180 3.04 -18.84 -0.56
N GLU A 181 3.11 -19.99 0.11
CA GLU A 181 3.74 -20.13 1.43
C GLU A 181 5.14 -20.70 1.29
N GLU A 182 6.07 -20.19 2.10
CA GLU A 182 7.39 -20.83 2.28
C GLU A 182 7.26 -22.18 2.99
N ASN A 183 6.33 -22.28 3.94
CA ASN A 183 6.03 -23.52 4.65
C ASN A 183 4.51 -23.72 4.78
N THR A 184 3.96 -24.67 4.03
CA THR A 184 2.51 -24.93 4.00
C THR A 184 1.93 -25.43 5.32
N SER A 185 2.77 -25.98 6.21
CA SER A 185 2.37 -26.44 7.55
C SER A 185 2.33 -25.30 8.57
N MET A 186 2.97 -24.17 8.27
CA MET A 186 2.97 -22.95 9.07
C MET A 186 2.66 -21.74 8.16
N PRO A 187 1.42 -21.64 7.65
CA PRO A 187 1.06 -20.60 6.69
C PRO A 187 1.12 -19.22 7.35
N GLN A 188 1.74 -18.26 6.65
CA GLN A 188 1.84 -16.87 7.07
C GLN A 188 0.86 -15.97 6.32
N HIS A 189 0.52 -16.30 5.07
CA HIS A 189 -0.35 -15.47 4.24
C HIS A 189 -1.79 -15.95 4.26
N LEU A 190 -2.02 -17.25 4.10
CA LEU A 190 -3.34 -17.87 4.02
C LEU A 190 -3.63 -18.69 5.26
N THR A 191 -4.21 -18.08 6.28
CA THR A 191 -4.45 -18.70 7.59
C THR A 191 -5.81 -19.40 7.66
N THR A 192 -5.89 -20.50 8.42
CA THR A 192 -7.15 -21.21 8.69
C THR A 192 -7.82 -20.63 9.94
N VAL A 193 -9.06 -20.18 9.82
CA VAL A 193 -9.91 -19.81 10.96
C VAL A 193 -10.76 -21.03 11.31
N ARG A 194 -10.34 -21.76 12.34
CA ARG A 194 -10.95 -23.05 12.73
C ARG A 194 -12.46 -22.92 12.91
N GLY A 195 -13.21 -23.87 12.34
CA GLY A 195 -14.68 -23.88 12.39
C GLY A 195 -15.39 -22.88 11.49
N PHE A 196 -14.68 -21.93 10.86
CA PHE A 196 -15.32 -20.86 10.07
C PHE A 196 -14.89 -20.84 8.60
N GLY A 197 -13.60 -20.69 8.33
CA GLY A 197 -13.11 -20.60 6.95
C GLY A 197 -11.65 -20.16 6.89
N TYR A 198 -11.33 -19.21 6.02
CA TYR A 198 -9.94 -18.83 5.71
C TYR A 198 -9.78 -17.31 5.67
N LYS A 199 -8.57 -16.85 5.96
CA LYS A 199 -8.23 -15.42 5.97
C LYS A 199 -6.93 -15.22 5.21
N LEU A 200 -6.83 -14.06 4.55
CA LEU A 200 -5.56 -13.56 4.03
C LEU A 200 -5.01 -12.48 4.97
N ASP A 201 -3.80 -12.67 5.46
CA ASP A 201 -3.06 -11.71 6.29
C ASP A 201 -2.18 -10.81 5.40
#